data_AF-A0A6G1YSW4-F1
#
_entry.id   AF-A0A6G1YSW4-F1
#
_cell.length_a   1.000
_cell.length_b   1.000
_cell.length_c   1.000
_cell.angle_alpha   90.00
_cell.angle_beta   90.00
_cell.angle_gamma   90.00
#
_symmetry.space_group_name_H-M   'P 1'
#
loop_
_entity.id
_entity.type
_entity.pdbx_description
1 polymer ?
#
loop_
_entity_poly.entity_id
_entity_poly.type
_entity_poly.pdbx_seq_one_letter_code
_entity_poly.pdbx_strand_id
1 'polypeptide(L)'
;MHDEKIKRLYHLKKLAEGGGGAEKVEAQHSKGKLTARERIDILLDANTFVEIDKYVTSRSEDTNEKKYYGDGVVTGFGFVNGRRVFVYAYDFTILGGSLGEMAGRKVSKLMDHALKSGAPLIGIIDSGGARIQEGVMSLDGYG
;
A
#
# COMPACT_ATOMS: atom_id res chain seq x y z
N MET A 1 -12.21 14.06 -25.43
CA MET A 1 -12.49 12.72 -24.84
C MET A 1 -11.25 12.09 -24.17
N HIS A 2 -10.02 12.26 -24.68
CA HIS A 2 -8.82 11.74 -24.01
C HIS A 2 -8.36 12.61 -22.83
N ASP A 3 -8.43 13.94 -22.96
CA ASP A 3 -7.98 14.87 -21.91
C ASP A 3 -8.73 14.72 -20.57
N GLU A 4 -10.03 14.46 -20.61
CA GLU A 4 -10.81 14.22 -19.39
C GLU A 4 -10.41 12.91 -18.69
N LYS A 5 -10.14 11.85 -19.46
CA LYS A 5 -9.66 10.58 -18.91
C LYS A 5 -8.29 10.74 -18.27
N ILE A 6 -7.41 11.52 -18.89
CA ILE A 6 -6.08 11.85 -18.37
C ILE A 6 -6.19 12.67 -17.08
N LYS A 7 -7.02 13.73 -17.06
CA LYS A 7 -7.28 14.52 -15.84
C LYS A 7 -7.82 13.64 -14.71
N ARG A 8 -8.75 12.74 -15.01
CA ARG A 8 -9.28 11.78 -14.04
C ARG A 8 -8.18 10.87 -13.50
N LEU A 9 -7.31 10.33 -14.34
CA LEU A 9 -6.19 9.48 -13.91
C LEU A 9 -5.25 10.22 -12.95
N TYR A 10 -4.88 11.47 -13.26
CA TYR A 10 -4.04 12.28 -12.36
C TYR A 10 -4.72 12.56 -11.02
N HIS A 11 -6.02 12.83 -11.04
CA HIS A 11 -6.79 13.00 -9.82
C HIS A 11 -6.79 11.74 -8.95
N LEU A 12 -7.06 10.57 -9.55
CA LEU A 12 -7.01 9.28 -8.87
C LEU A 12 -5.63 8.95 -8.32
N LYS A 13 -4.57 9.27 -9.08
CA LYS A 13 -3.19 9.11 -8.64
C LYS A 13 -2.91 9.91 -7.36
N LYS A 14 -3.32 11.19 -7.33
CA LYS A 14 -3.18 12.06 -6.15
C LYS A 14 -3.94 11.52 -4.94
N LEU A 15 -5.16 11.02 -5.15
CA LEU A 15 -5.95 10.41 -4.07
C LEU A 15 -5.27 9.16 -3.51
N ALA A 16 -4.75 8.29 -4.38
CA ALA A 16 -4.08 7.06 -3.96
C ALA A 16 -2.76 7.31 -3.22
N GLU A 17 -2.02 8.33 -3.63
CA GLU A 17 -0.75 8.72 -3.00
C GLU A 17 -0.96 9.46 -1.67
N GLY A 18 -2.13 10.06 -1.46
CA GLY A 18 -2.47 10.81 -0.23
C GLY A 18 -2.79 9.97 1.01
N GLY A 19 -2.74 8.64 0.91
CA GLY A 19 -2.93 7.72 2.05
C GLY A 19 -4.27 7.93 2.77
N GLY A 20 -4.24 7.98 4.10
CA GLY A 20 -5.39 8.24 4.95
C GLY A 20 -5.93 9.68 4.93
N GLY A 21 -5.24 10.60 4.24
CA GLY A 21 -5.51 12.03 4.20
C GLY A 21 -4.47 12.86 4.98
N ALA A 22 -4.39 14.16 4.66
CA ALA A 22 -3.35 15.06 5.17
C ALA A 22 -3.26 15.12 6.70
N GLU A 23 -4.42 15.17 7.40
CA GLU A 23 -4.46 15.18 8.87
C GLU A 23 -3.82 13.94 9.48
N LYS A 24 -4.06 12.75 8.90
CA LYS A 24 -3.49 11.50 9.40
C LYS A 24 -2.01 11.36 9.09
N VAL A 25 -1.56 11.92 7.97
CA VAL A 25 -0.13 12.01 7.63
C VAL A 25 0.58 12.90 8.63
N GLU A 26 0.04 14.08 8.94
CA GLU A 26 0.58 14.97 9.98
C GLU A 26 0.59 14.30 11.36
N ALA A 27 -0.48 13.58 11.71
CA ALA A 27 -0.53 12.81 12.96
C ALA A 27 0.51 11.67 13.02
N GLN A 28 0.94 11.14 11.87
CA GLN A 28 2.03 10.16 11.79
C GLN A 28 3.39 10.85 11.96
N HIS A 29 3.60 11.98 11.28
CA HIS A 29 4.85 12.77 11.37
C HIS A 29 5.07 13.36 12.77
N SER A 30 4.04 13.86 13.42
CA SER A 30 4.13 14.36 14.82
C SER A 30 4.53 13.30 15.84
N LYS A 31 4.40 12.01 15.51
CA LYS A 31 4.92 10.87 16.30
C LYS A 31 6.37 10.52 15.96
N GLY A 32 7.05 11.29 15.11
CA GLY A 32 8.39 11.00 14.61
C GLY A 32 8.43 9.84 13.62
N LYS A 33 7.29 9.43 13.05
CA LYS A 33 7.18 8.31 12.11
C LYS A 33 7.01 8.82 10.70
N LEU A 34 7.70 8.19 9.76
CA LEU A 34 7.47 8.39 8.32
C LEU A 34 6.20 7.66 7.86
N THR A 35 5.65 8.09 6.72
CA THR A 35 4.60 7.37 5.98
C THR A 35 5.15 6.13 5.27
N ALA A 36 4.27 5.25 4.79
CA ALA A 36 4.67 4.06 4.05
C ALA A 36 5.51 4.40 2.79
N ARG A 37 5.11 5.43 2.04
CA ARG A 37 5.79 5.83 0.79
C ARG A 37 7.13 6.49 1.07
N GLU A 38 7.22 7.37 2.07
CA GLU A 38 8.50 7.98 2.46
C GLU A 38 9.54 6.91 2.89
N ARG A 39 9.11 5.84 3.57
CA ARG A 39 10.01 4.74 3.93
C ARG A 39 10.50 3.96 2.71
N ILE A 40 9.63 3.75 1.71
CA ILE A 40 10.00 3.14 0.44
C ILE A 40 10.98 4.03 -0.33
N ASP A 41 10.73 5.34 -0.38
CA ASP A 41 11.58 6.30 -1.08
C ASP A 41 12.97 6.42 -0.46
N ILE A 42 13.11 6.23 0.86
CA ILE A 42 14.41 6.16 1.54
C ILE A 42 15.13 4.84 1.25
N LEU A 43 14.39 3.73 1.20
CA LEU A 43 14.95 2.39 1.03
C LEU A 43 15.50 2.18 -0.39
N LEU A 44 14.75 2.64 -1.40
CA LEU A 44 15.03 2.35 -2.80
C LEU A 44 15.90 3.42 -3.46
N ASP A 45 16.63 3.02 -4.49
CA ASP A 45 17.34 3.93 -5.37
C ASP A 45 16.35 4.93 -6.00
N ALA A 46 16.74 6.19 -6.09
CA ALA A 46 15.87 7.28 -6.55
C ALA A 46 15.25 7.00 -7.92
N ASN A 47 13.95 7.28 -8.07
CA ASN A 47 13.16 7.09 -9.29
C ASN A 47 13.08 5.64 -9.80
N THR A 48 13.31 4.65 -8.94
CA THR A 48 13.21 3.23 -9.34
C THR A 48 11.93 2.53 -8.91
N PHE A 49 11.17 3.13 -7.99
CA PHE A 49 9.97 2.50 -7.45
C PHE A 49 8.86 2.40 -8.50
N VAL A 50 8.35 1.19 -8.70
CA VAL A 50 7.18 0.89 -9.53
C VAL A 50 6.12 0.24 -8.63
N GLU A 51 5.07 1.01 -8.36
CA GLU A 51 3.96 0.59 -7.51
C GLU A 51 3.01 -0.38 -8.25
N ILE A 52 2.69 -1.49 -7.59
CA ILE A 52 1.74 -2.51 -8.06
C ILE A 52 0.45 -2.37 -7.26
N ASP A 53 -0.70 -2.49 -7.94
CA ASP A 53 -2.02 -2.49 -7.30
C ASP A 53 -2.34 -1.21 -6.48
N LYS A 54 -1.84 -0.06 -6.97
CA LYS A 54 -2.06 1.28 -6.40
C LYS A 54 -3.54 1.61 -6.18
N TYR A 55 -4.41 1.21 -7.12
CA TYR A 55 -5.83 1.59 -7.12
C TYR A 55 -6.77 0.53 -6.53
N VAL A 56 -6.22 -0.55 -5.95
CA VAL A 56 -7.04 -1.56 -5.26
C VAL A 56 -7.67 -0.93 -4.02
N THR A 57 -8.92 -1.27 -3.73
CA THR A 57 -9.66 -0.87 -2.52
C THR A 57 -10.32 -2.10 -1.90
N SER A 58 -10.75 -2.01 -0.65
CA SER A 58 -11.56 -3.07 -0.03
C SER A 58 -12.79 -3.43 -0.88
N ARG A 59 -13.12 -4.73 -0.84
CA ARG A 59 -14.29 -5.33 -1.49
C ARG A 59 -15.54 -5.30 -0.63
N SER A 60 -15.46 -4.80 0.59
CA SER A 60 -16.61 -4.63 1.47
C SER A 60 -17.80 -4.01 0.73
N GLU A 61 -18.96 -4.62 0.93
CA GLU A 61 -20.24 -4.17 0.38
C GLU A 61 -20.91 -3.13 1.28
N ASP A 62 -20.35 -2.83 2.46
CA ASP A 62 -20.86 -1.77 3.33
C ASP A 62 -20.67 -0.41 2.66
N THR A 63 -21.79 0.22 2.29
CA THR A 63 -21.81 1.54 1.65
C THR A 63 -21.36 2.66 2.58
N ASN A 64 -21.37 2.44 3.89
CA ASN A 64 -20.89 3.41 4.88
C ASN A 64 -19.38 3.31 5.10
N GLU A 65 -18.74 2.25 4.59
CA GLU A 65 -17.31 2.07 4.73
C GLU A 65 -16.55 2.98 3.75
N LYS A 66 -15.68 3.83 4.32
CA LYS A 66 -14.79 4.66 3.51
C LYS A 66 -13.71 3.78 2.87
N LYS A 67 -13.74 3.70 1.55
CA LYS A 67 -12.73 2.97 0.76
C LYS A 67 -11.48 3.83 0.55
N TYR A 68 -10.33 3.19 0.72
CA TYR A 68 -9.02 3.80 0.50
C TYR A 68 -8.27 3.04 -0.59
N TYR A 69 -7.65 3.78 -1.51
CA TYR A 69 -6.75 3.20 -2.49
C TYR A 69 -5.51 2.61 -1.81
N GLY A 70 -5.04 1.48 -2.35
CA GLY A 70 -3.98 0.68 -1.79
C GLY A 70 -4.42 -0.30 -0.70
N ASP A 71 -5.63 -0.13 -0.15
CA ASP A 71 -6.20 -0.92 0.96
C ASP A 71 -5.32 -0.99 2.23
N GLY A 72 -4.50 0.04 2.48
CA GLY A 72 -3.65 0.11 3.68
C GLY A 72 -2.27 -0.53 3.54
N VAL A 73 -1.89 -0.98 2.34
CA VAL A 73 -0.53 -1.43 2.03
C VAL A 73 -0.07 -0.90 0.68
N VAL A 74 1.14 -0.34 0.66
CA VAL A 74 1.84 0.04 -0.57
C VAL A 74 2.70 -1.15 -0.99
N THR A 75 2.62 -1.58 -2.25
CA THR A 75 3.32 -2.75 -2.77
C THR A 75 4.01 -2.40 -4.09
N GLY A 76 5.19 -2.93 -4.33
CA GLY A 76 5.87 -2.71 -5.61
C GLY A 76 7.28 -3.28 -5.63
N PHE A 77 8.06 -2.83 -6.61
CA PHE A 77 9.47 -3.19 -6.73
C PHE A 77 10.30 -1.96 -7.08
N GLY A 78 11.60 -2.09 -6.90
CA GLY A 78 12.58 -1.10 -7.32
C GLY A 78 13.97 -1.68 -7.23
N PHE A 79 14.97 -0.83 -7.01
CA PHE A 79 16.35 -1.26 -6.85
C PHE A 79 16.93 -0.75 -5.54
N VAL A 80 17.84 -1.53 -4.95
CA VAL A 80 18.69 -1.13 -3.83
C VAL A 80 20.12 -1.37 -4.27
N ASN A 81 20.91 -0.31 -4.40
CA ASN A 81 22.26 -0.38 -4.93
C ASN A 81 22.32 -1.11 -6.28
N GLY A 82 21.38 -0.81 -7.19
CA GLY A 82 21.29 -1.40 -8.52
C GLY A 82 20.79 -2.85 -8.56
N ARG A 83 20.38 -3.44 -7.43
CA ARG A 83 19.85 -4.80 -7.36
C ARG A 83 18.33 -4.77 -7.16
N ARG A 84 17.59 -5.50 -7.98
CA ARG A 84 16.12 -5.55 -7.90
C ARG A 84 15.68 -6.09 -6.54
N VAL A 85 14.72 -5.41 -5.91
CA VAL A 85 14.02 -5.88 -4.72
C VAL A 85 12.52 -5.63 -4.86
N PHE A 86 11.73 -6.47 -4.19
CA PHE A 86 10.30 -6.25 -3.98
C PHE A 86 10.09 -5.69 -2.58
N VAL A 87 9.14 -4.77 -2.44
CA VAL A 87 8.85 -4.12 -1.17
C VAL A 87 7.35 -3.95 -0.95
N TYR A 88 6.91 -4.23 0.27
CA TYR A 88 5.60 -3.78 0.75
C TYR A 88 5.75 -3.00 2.05
N ALA A 89 4.91 -1.98 2.23
CA ALA A 89 4.88 -1.15 3.42
C ALA A 89 3.44 -0.89 3.86
N TYR A 90 3.12 -1.22 5.11
CA TYR A 90 1.82 -0.91 5.68
C TYR A 90 1.69 0.59 5.95
N ASP A 91 0.54 1.16 5.58
CA ASP A 91 0.22 2.56 5.78
C ASP A 91 -0.71 2.71 6.98
N PHE A 92 -0.12 3.04 8.13
CA PHE A 92 -0.86 3.24 9.39
C PHE A 92 -1.93 4.33 9.29
N THR A 93 -1.82 5.27 8.35
CA THR A 93 -2.82 6.32 8.14
C THR A 93 -4.13 5.78 7.58
N ILE A 94 -4.11 4.63 6.92
CA ILE A 94 -5.28 3.96 6.36
C ILE A 94 -5.72 2.87 7.33
N LEU A 95 -6.84 3.10 8.04
CA LEU A 95 -7.44 2.12 8.96
C LEU A 95 -6.44 1.45 9.93
N GLY A 96 -5.46 2.22 10.41
CA GLY A 96 -4.41 1.71 11.33
C GLY A 96 -3.42 0.75 10.67
N GLY A 97 -3.30 0.74 9.34
CA GLY A 97 -2.49 -0.22 8.59
C GLY A 97 -3.00 -1.65 8.76
N SER A 98 -4.27 -1.83 9.15
CA SER A 98 -4.86 -3.15 9.38
C SER A 98 -4.90 -3.98 8.08
N LEU A 99 -4.63 -5.27 8.21
CA LEU A 99 -4.65 -6.21 7.11
C LEU A 99 -6.09 -6.57 6.75
N GLY A 100 -6.60 -6.06 5.63
CA GLY A 100 -7.83 -6.56 5.01
C GLY A 100 -7.56 -7.67 3.99
N GLU A 101 -8.63 -8.24 3.42
CA GLU A 101 -8.57 -9.25 2.36
C GLU A 101 -7.73 -8.75 1.18
N MET A 102 -8.01 -7.54 0.70
CA MET A 102 -7.37 -7.02 -0.50
C MET A 102 -5.93 -6.61 -0.24
N ALA A 103 -5.62 -6.08 0.95
CA ALA A 103 -4.24 -5.88 1.40
C ALA A 103 -3.45 -7.20 1.44
N GLY A 104 -4.02 -8.27 2.00
CA GLY A 104 -3.42 -9.61 2.01
C GLY A 104 -3.14 -10.10 0.60
N ARG A 105 -4.14 -10.08 -0.29
CA ARG A 105 -3.98 -10.48 -1.70
C ARG A 105 -2.89 -9.70 -2.42
N LYS A 106 -2.74 -8.40 -2.16
CA LYS A 106 -1.65 -7.59 -2.73
C LYS A 106 -0.29 -8.06 -2.27
N VAL A 107 -0.14 -8.33 -0.97
CA VAL A 107 1.12 -8.83 -0.39
C VAL A 107 1.45 -10.23 -0.93
N SER A 108 0.50 -11.15 -0.97
CA SER A 108 0.72 -12.51 -1.50
C SER A 108 1.10 -12.48 -2.98
N LYS A 109 0.42 -11.67 -3.80
CA LYS A 109 0.79 -11.45 -5.20
C LYS A 109 2.21 -10.90 -5.34
N LEU A 110 2.61 -9.98 -4.46
CA LEU A 110 3.97 -9.44 -4.46
C LEU A 110 5.01 -10.50 -4.10
N MET A 111 4.72 -11.36 -3.11
CA MET A 111 5.55 -12.50 -2.73
C MET A 111 5.75 -13.46 -3.91
N ASP A 112 4.68 -13.78 -4.65
CA ASP A 112 4.78 -14.60 -5.86
C ASP A 112 5.68 -13.96 -6.93
N HIS A 113 5.61 -12.64 -7.11
CA HIS A 113 6.48 -11.92 -8.04
C HIS A 113 7.95 -11.94 -7.60
N ALA A 114 8.22 -11.76 -6.30
CA ALA A 114 9.56 -11.86 -5.74
C ALA A 114 10.15 -13.27 -5.95
N LEU A 115 9.36 -14.30 -5.64
CA LEU A 115 9.76 -15.70 -5.82
C LEU A 115 10.06 -16.03 -7.29
N LYS A 116 9.15 -15.67 -8.20
CA LYS A 116 9.32 -15.92 -9.65
C LYS A 116 10.53 -15.22 -10.26
N SER A 117 10.92 -14.07 -9.70
CA SER A 117 12.05 -13.28 -10.20
C SER A 117 13.37 -13.58 -9.50
N GLY A 118 13.36 -14.38 -8.42
CA GLY A 118 14.55 -14.66 -7.62
C GLY A 118 15.12 -13.42 -6.93
N ALA A 119 14.27 -12.42 -6.63
CA ALA A 119 14.68 -11.16 -6.02
C ALA A 119 14.29 -11.10 -4.53
N PRO A 120 15.07 -10.41 -3.67
CA PRO A 120 14.71 -10.22 -2.26
C PRO A 120 13.36 -9.52 -2.10
N LEU A 121 12.64 -9.88 -1.03
CA LEU A 121 11.41 -9.23 -0.58
C LEU A 121 11.64 -8.54 0.76
N ILE A 122 11.27 -7.27 0.86
CA ILE A 122 11.41 -6.44 2.07
C ILE A 122 10.00 -6.04 2.55
N GLY A 123 9.66 -6.41 3.77
CA GLY A 123 8.41 -6.00 4.43
C GLY A 123 8.63 -4.90 5.46
N ILE A 124 7.96 -3.76 5.31
CA ILE A 124 7.98 -2.66 6.28
C ILE A 124 6.65 -2.69 7.06
N ILE A 125 6.71 -3.13 8.31
CA ILE A 125 5.52 -3.44 9.11
C ILE A 125 5.18 -2.27 10.03
N ASP A 126 4.00 -1.71 9.82
CA ASP A 126 3.38 -0.68 10.67
C ASP A 126 1.87 -0.85 10.63
N SER A 127 1.42 -1.89 11.33
CA SER A 127 0.05 -2.41 11.28
C SER A 127 -0.51 -2.61 12.67
N GLY A 128 -1.79 -2.29 12.84
CA GLY A 128 -2.57 -2.64 14.04
C GLY A 128 -3.03 -4.10 14.11
N GLY A 129 -2.73 -4.93 13.09
CA GLY A 129 -3.13 -6.34 13.02
C GLY A 129 -4.25 -6.61 12.00
N ALA A 130 -5.07 -7.62 12.27
CA ALA A 130 -6.22 -7.99 11.45
C ALA A 130 -7.27 -6.86 11.43
N ARG A 131 -7.90 -6.63 10.26
CA ARG A 131 -9.04 -5.73 10.12
C ARG A 131 -10.31 -6.45 10.58
N ILE A 132 -10.69 -6.21 11.84
CA ILE A 132 -11.82 -6.88 12.51
C ILE A 132 -13.13 -6.75 11.72
N GLN A 133 -13.34 -5.62 11.03
CA GLN A 133 -14.54 -5.36 10.23
C GLN A 133 -14.71 -6.35 9.07
N GLU A 134 -13.63 -6.93 8.55
CA GLU A 134 -13.66 -7.92 7.47
C GLU A 134 -13.66 -9.37 7.99
N GLY A 135 -13.62 -9.57 9.32
CA GLY A 135 -13.76 -10.87 9.96
C GLY A 135 -12.75 -11.91 9.46
N VAL A 136 -13.26 -13.09 9.09
CA VAL A 136 -12.43 -14.23 8.65
C VAL A 136 -11.64 -13.93 7.39
N MET A 137 -12.14 -13.04 6.51
CA MET A 137 -11.43 -12.67 5.28
C MET A 137 -10.12 -11.93 5.56
N SER A 138 -10.04 -11.22 6.68
CA SER A 138 -8.78 -10.61 7.15
C SER A 138 -7.77 -11.66 7.60
N LEU A 139 -8.24 -12.77 8.19
CA LEU A 139 -7.37 -13.88 8.63
C LEU A 139 -6.84 -14.70 7.44
N ASP A 140 -7.63 -14.85 6.38
CA ASP A 140 -7.18 -15.48 5.12
C ASP A 140 -5.96 -14.76 4.54
N GLY A 141 -5.87 -13.43 4.70
CA GLY A 141 -4.71 -12.66 4.28
C GLY A 141 -3.42 -12.94 5.05
N TYR A 142 -3.49 -13.58 6.23
CA TYR A 142 -2.33 -14.01 7.01
C TYR A 142 -1.86 -15.44 6.67
N GLY A 143 -2.76 -16.28 6.13
CA GLY A 143 -2.57 -17.71 5.93
C GLY A 143 -1.94 -18.09 4.59
#